data_AF-A0A967YFA0-F1
#
_entry.id   AF-A0A967YFA0-F1
#
_cell.length_a   1.000
_cell.length_b   1.000
_cell.length_c   1.000
_cell.angle_alpha   90.00
_cell.angle_beta   90.00
_cell.angle_gamma   90.00
#
_symmetry.space_group_name_H-M   'P 1'
#
loop_
_entity.id
_entity.type
_entity.pdbx_description
1 polymer ?
#
loop_
_entity_poly.entity_id
_entity_poly.type
_entity_poly.pdbx_seq_one_letter_code
_entity_poly.pdbx_strand_id
1 'polypeptide(L)'
;KGTAEFQWLIDPLDGTTNYAHQLPFFSIAIALAVRDEIVLGLVLNPMDGELFAAISGRGAELNGKPINVSSTPSVFESLLVTGFPYDVNEIIEPVM
;
A
#
# COMPACT_ATOMS: atom_id res chain seq x y z
N LYS A 1 8.95 17.84 -5.81
CA LYS A 1 9.71 16.57 -5.91
C LYS A 1 11.19 16.92 -5.98
N GLY A 2 12.06 16.20 -5.28
CA GLY A 2 13.50 16.43 -5.35
C GLY A 2 14.05 16.09 -6.74
N THR A 3 15.24 16.57 -7.07
CA THR A 3 15.94 16.27 -8.34
C THR A 3 17.12 15.31 -8.14
N ALA A 4 17.21 14.70 -6.96
CA ALA A 4 18.26 13.77 -6.62
C ALA A 4 18.10 12.46 -7.40
N GLU A 5 19.21 11.86 -7.80
CA GLU A 5 19.22 10.56 -8.48
C GLU A 5 18.56 9.46 -7.64
N PHE A 6 18.71 9.54 -6.32
CA PHE A 6 18.11 8.62 -5.34
C PHE A 6 17.08 9.37 -4.51
N GLN A 7 15.86 8.85 -4.43
CA GLN A 7 14.77 9.47 -3.68
C GLN A 7 14.07 8.44 -2.80
N TRP A 8 14.03 8.71 -1.51
CA TRP A 8 13.23 7.94 -0.57
C TRP A 8 11.82 8.54 -0.50
N LEU A 9 10.81 7.72 -0.76
CA LEU A 9 9.40 8.05 -0.55
C LEU A 9 8.96 7.32 0.71
N ILE A 10 8.42 8.06 1.67
CA ILE A 10 8.09 7.51 2.99
C ILE A 10 6.69 8.00 3.36
N ASP A 11 5.81 7.05 3.64
CA ASP A 11 4.62 7.29 4.44
C ASP A 11 4.84 6.68 5.83
N PRO A 12 5.06 7.51 6.87
CA PRO A 12 5.35 7.00 8.20
C PRO A 12 4.13 6.36 8.88
N LEU A 13 2.91 6.63 8.40
CA LEU A 13 1.68 6.08 8.95
C LEU A 13 0.55 6.14 7.91
N ASP A 14 0.40 5.07 7.12
CA ASP A 14 -0.79 4.83 6.31
C ASP A 14 -1.90 4.23 7.18
N GLY A 15 -3.13 4.72 7.03
CA GLY A 15 -4.25 4.38 7.91
C GLY A 15 -4.34 5.24 9.17
N THR A 16 -4.01 6.54 9.09
CA THR A 16 -4.08 7.50 10.21
C THR A 16 -5.40 7.47 10.97
N THR A 17 -6.53 7.39 10.28
CA THR A 17 -7.87 7.26 10.89
C THR A 17 -7.97 5.99 11.73
N ASN A 18 -7.55 4.84 11.19
CA ASN A 18 -7.57 3.58 11.91
C ASN A 18 -6.70 3.65 13.18
N TYR A 19 -5.48 4.18 13.05
CA TYR A 19 -4.59 4.39 14.18
C TYR A 19 -5.20 5.27 15.27
N ALA A 20 -5.76 6.43 14.89
CA ALA A 20 -6.40 7.37 15.82
C ALA A 20 -7.59 6.74 16.56
N HIS A 21 -8.29 5.81 15.92
CA HIS A 21 -9.40 5.06 16.49
C HIS A 21 -9.00 3.72 17.13
N GLN A 22 -7.70 3.45 17.30
CA GLN A 22 -7.17 2.22 17.91
C GLN A 22 -7.55 0.94 17.15
N LEU A 23 -7.83 1.05 15.85
CA LEU A 23 -8.00 -0.10 14.97
C LEU A 23 -6.62 -0.57 14.48
N PRO A 24 -6.32 -1.89 14.54
CA PRO A 24 -4.98 -2.42 14.27
C PRO A 24 -4.66 -2.54 12.76
N PHE A 25 -5.25 -1.70 11.93
CA PHE A 25 -5.11 -1.74 10.47
C PHE A 25 -4.41 -0.46 9.98
N PHE A 26 -3.09 -0.45 10.08
CA PHE A 26 -2.24 0.65 9.62
C PHE A 26 -0.86 0.11 9.24
N SER A 27 -0.10 0.87 8.45
CA SER A 27 1.20 0.42 7.98
C SER A 27 2.21 1.55 7.87
N ILE A 28 3.48 1.17 7.75
CA ILE A 28 4.58 2.07 7.35
C ILE A 28 4.98 1.67 5.93
N ALA A 29 5.04 2.63 5.02
CA ALA A 29 5.43 2.39 3.63
C ALA A 29 6.71 3.16 3.28
N ILE A 30 7.68 2.46 2.70
CA ILE A 30 8.96 3.03 2.26
C ILE A 30 9.25 2.54 0.85
N ALA A 31 9.61 3.45 -0.04
CA ALA A 31 10.11 3.12 -1.37
C ALA A 31 11.38 3.90 -1.70
N LEU A 32 12.23 3.30 -2.52
CA LEU A 32 13.38 3.96 -3.14
C LEU A 32 13.11 4.11 -4.63
N ALA A 33 13.13 5.34 -5.12
CA ALA A 33 13.20 5.65 -6.53
C ALA A 33 14.64 5.98 -6.94
N VAL A 34 15.07 5.45 -8.08
CA VAL A 34 16.34 5.79 -8.74
C VAL A 34 16.00 6.34 -10.12
N ARG A 35 16.33 7.61 -10.38
CA ARG A 35 15.99 8.30 -11.63
C ARG A 35 14.50 8.15 -11.98
N ASP A 36 13.64 8.46 -11.02
CA ASP A 36 12.17 8.37 -11.09
C ASP A 36 11.56 6.94 -11.19
N GLU A 37 12.38 5.88 -11.22
CA GLU A 37 11.92 4.49 -11.23
C GLU A 37 11.95 3.86 -9.83
N ILE A 38 10.85 3.24 -9.38
CA ILE A 38 10.80 2.55 -8.09
C ILE A 38 11.59 1.23 -8.17
N VAL A 39 12.68 1.14 -7.43
CA VAL A 39 13.59 -0.04 -7.43
C VAL A 39 13.43 -0.93 -6.21
N LEU A 40 12.87 -0.40 -5.11
CA LEU A 40 12.63 -1.09 -3.84
C LEU A 40 11.32 -0.57 -3.24
N GLY A 41 10.50 -1.48 -2.69
CA GLY A 41 9.31 -1.15 -1.90
C GLY A 41 9.24 -2.01 -0.65
N LEU A 42 8.82 -1.40 0.46
CA LEU A 42 8.60 -2.01 1.76
C LEU A 42 7.26 -1.52 2.32
N VAL A 43 6.43 -2.43 2.81
CA VAL A 43 5.22 -2.13 3.60
C VAL A 43 5.25 -2.99 4.84
N LEU A 44 5.27 -2.36 6.01
CA LEU A 44 5.25 -3.02 7.31
C LEU A 44 3.89 -2.80 7.96
N ASN A 45 3.16 -3.89 8.21
CA ASN A 45 2.09 -3.90 9.21
C ASN A 45 2.71 -4.27 10.57
N PRO A 46 2.83 -3.30 11.50
CA PRO A 46 3.51 -3.53 12.78
C PRO A 46 2.65 -4.34 13.76
N MET A 47 1.33 -4.41 13.56
CA MET A 47 0.42 -5.12 14.46
C MET A 47 0.56 -6.63 14.30
N ASP A 48 0.71 -7.10 13.07
CA ASP A 48 0.84 -8.53 12.75
C ASP A 48 2.30 -8.96 12.49
N GLY A 49 3.24 -8.01 12.47
CA GLY A 49 4.65 -8.29 12.16
C GLY A 49 4.84 -8.75 10.70
N GLU A 50 4.03 -8.22 9.80
CA GLU A 50 4.07 -8.55 8.37
C GLU A 50 4.87 -7.50 7.61
N LEU A 51 6.03 -7.90 7.09
CA LEU A 51 6.84 -7.12 6.18
C LEU A 51 6.66 -7.64 4.76
N PHE A 52 6.00 -6.83 3.94
CA PHE A 52 5.97 -6.98 2.49
C PHE A 52 7.17 -6.25 1.90
N ALA A 53 7.97 -6.93 1.09
CA ALA A 53 9.15 -6.35 0.46
C ALA A 53 9.22 -6.75 -1.01
N ALA A 54 9.71 -5.85 -1.86
CA ALA A 54 9.91 -6.12 -3.28
C ALA A 54 11.13 -5.36 -3.82
N ILE A 55 11.88 -6.01 -4.70
CA ILE A 55 12.97 -5.40 -5.46
C ILE A 55 12.67 -5.58 -6.95
N SER A 56 12.85 -4.53 -7.73
CA SER A 56 12.63 -4.58 -9.18
C SER A 56 13.41 -5.74 -9.82
N GLY A 57 12.71 -6.56 -10.61
CA GLY A 57 13.26 -7.76 -11.25
C GLY A 57 13.47 -8.98 -10.35
N ARG A 58 13.14 -8.92 -9.05
CA ARG A 58 13.34 -10.04 -8.09
C ARG A 58 12.04 -10.58 -7.47
N GLY A 59 10.90 -9.98 -7.78
CA GLY A 59 9.60 -10.36 -7.22
C GLY A 59 9.33 -9.72 -5.85
N ALA A 60 8.30 -10.24 -5.17
CA ALA A 60 7.86 -9.76 -3.86
C ALA A 60 7.86 -10.91 -2.83
N GLU A 61 8.05 -10.55 -1.58
CA GLU A 61 8.06 -11.46 -0.43
C GLU A 61 7.23 -10.90 0.74
N LEU A 62 6.69 -11.81 1.54
CA LEU A 62 6.10 -11.56 2.85
C LEU A 62 6.95 -12.29 3.89
N ASN A 63 7.60 -11.55 4.79
CA ASN A 63 8.47 -12.11 5.83
C ASN A 63 9.53 -13.08 5.26
N GLY A 64 10.16 -12.69 4.15
CA GLY A 64 11.19 -13.48 3.47
C GLY A 64 10.68 -14.67 2.64
N LYS A 65 9.35 -14.87 2.57
CA LYS A 65 8.74 -15.92 1.75
C LYS A 65 8.17 -15.32 0.46
N PRO A 66 8.48 -15.84 -0.73
CA PRO A 66 7.92 -15.34 -1.98
C PRO A 66 6.39 -15.36 -1.98
N ILE A 67 5.78 -14.30 -2.50
CA ILE A 67 4.33 -14.16 -2.66
C ILE A 67 3.96 -13.91 -4.13
N ASN A 68 2.73 -14.26 -4.48
CA ASN A 68 2.17 -14.03 -5.82
C ASN A 68 0.76 -13.46 -5.68
N VAL A 69 0.31 -12.74 -6.71
CA VAL A 69 -1.09 -12.30 -6.81
C VAL A 69 -2.03 -13.50 -6.93
N SER A 70 -3.34 -13.29 -6.69
CA SER A 70 -4.33 -14.34 -6.90
C SER A 70 -4.38 -14.76 -8.38
N SER A 71 -4.69 -16.03 -8.62
CA SER A 71 -4.95 -16.57 -9.96
C SER A 71 -6.44 -16.56 -10.32
N THR A 72 -7.25 -15.75 -9.63
CA THR A 72 -8.70 -15.72 -9.82
C THR A 72 -9.02 -15.28 -11.25
N PRO A 73 -9.78 -16.07 -12.03
CA PRO A 73 -9.91 -15.87 -13.47
C PRO A 73 -10.91 -14.77 -13.85
N SER A 74 -11.78 -14.36 -12.93
CA SER A 74 -12.81 -13.37 -13.20
C SER A 74 -13.07 -12.43 -12.03
N VAL A 75 -13.53 -11.22 -12.33
CA VAL A 75 -13.92 -10.23 -11.31
C VAL A 75 -15.08 -10.73 -10.46
N PHE A 76 -15.99 -11.51 -11.05
CA PHE A 76 -17.16 -12.06 -10.34
C PHE A 76 -16.78 -13.01 -9.19
N GLU A 77 -15.62 -13.66 -9.30
CA GLU A 77 -15.09 -14.58 -8.30
C GLU A 77 -14.04 -13.92 -7.38
N SER A 78 -13.77 -12.63 -7.56
CA SER A 78 -12.72 -11.91 -6.84
C SER A 78 -13.24 -11.28 -5.54
N LEU A 79 -12.34 -11.15 -4.55
CA LEU A 79 -12.57 -10.27 -3.41
C LEU A 79 -11.96 -8.90 -3.75
N LEU A 80 -12.80 -7.87 -3.83
CA LEU A 80 -12.39 -6.51 -4.16
C LEU A 80 -12.16 -5.69 -2.87
N VAL A 81 -11.09 -4.91 -2.85
CA VAL A 81 -10.78 -3.93 -1.80
C VAL A 81 -10.82 -2.54 -2.41
N THR A 82 -11.44 -1.58 -1.72
CA THR A 82 -11.56 -0.19 -2.18
C THR A 82 -11.44 0.78 -1.01
N GLY A 83 -11.18 2.05 -1.31
CA GLY A 83 -11.26 3.18 -0.39
C GLY A 83 -12.34 4.15 -0.85
N PHE A 84 -13.18 4.61 0.09
CA PHE A 84 -14.19 5.62 -0.23
C PHE A 84 -13.56 7.02 -0.25
N PRO A 85 -14.00 7.89 -1.18
CA PRO A 85 -13.57 9.28 -1.20
C PRO A 85 -13.93 9.99 0.12
N TYR A 86 -13.05 10.86 0.61
CA TYR A 86 -13.28 11.58 1.88
C TYR A 86 -14.42 12.61 1.77
N ASP A 87 -14.74 13.05 0.56
CA ASP A 87 -15.83 13.94 0.16
C ASP A 87 -17.09 13.18 -0.26
N VAL A 88 -17.27 11.93 0.18
CA VAL A 88 -18.44 11.10 -0.15
C VAL A 88 -19.77 11.80 0.12
N ASN A 89 -19.86 12.67 1.13
CA ASN A 89 -21.06 13.44 1.42
C ASN A 89 -21.39 14.47 0.33
N GLU A 90 -20.39 15.05 -0.34
CA GLU A 90 -20.59 15.98 -1.46
C GLU A 90 -20.97 15.23 -2.75
N ILE A 91 -20.50 13.99 -2.89
CA ILE A 91 -20.74 13.15 -4.08
C ILE A 91 -22.10 12.43 -4.03
N ILE A 92 -22.60 12.09 -2.83
CA ILE A 92 -23.86 11.33 -2.67
C ILE A 92 -25.11 12.21 -2.69
N GLU A 93 -25.04 13.49 -2.28
CA GLU A 93 -26.20 14.40 -2.36
C GLU A 93 -26.90 14.43 -3.73
N PRO A 94 -26.20 14.45 -4.89
CA PRO A 94 -26.88 14.43 -6.20
C PRO A 94 -27.51 13.09 -6.61
N VAL A 95 -27.35 12.02 -5.81
CA VAL A 95 -27.88 10.67 -6.09
C VAL A 95 -29.01 10.25 -5.13
N MET A 96 -29.24 11.02 -4.05
CA MET A 96 -30.43 10.93 -3.19
C MET A 96 -31.49 11.95 -3.62
#